data_AF-A0A382T612-F1
#
_entry.id   AF-A0A382T612-F1
#
_cell.length_a   1.000
_cell.length_b   1.000
_cell.length_c   1.000
_cell.angle_alpha   90.00
_cell.angle_beta   90.00
_cell.angle_gamma   90.00
#
_symmetry.space_group_name_H-M   'P 1'
#
loop_
_entity.id
_entity.type
_entity.pdbx_description
1 polymer ?
#
loop_
_entity_poly.entity_id
_entity_poly.type
_entity_poly.pdbx_seq_one_letter_code
_entity_poly.pdbx_strand_id
1 'polypeptide(L)'
;SVIYGFNVRKEKGAIETSKQESIDVQIYNIIYELIDAVELKIKESDVKEEELVKQGLAEIKAVFPSNNILVAGVLMQEGKVNPNNKLSITRNGKEVFFGKVNSLKHYKDDVKELVSGQEGGIGIDEFQQFKVGDLIEFYI
;
A
#
# COMPACT_ATOMS: atom_id res chain seq x y z
N SER A 1 14.03 20.85 -0.75
CA SER A 1 14.71 19.70 -0.12
C SER A 1 15.54 20.18 1.05
N VAL A 2 15.65 19.38 2.13
CA VAL A 2 16.46 19.71 3.31
C VAL A 2 17.65 18.76 3.37
N ILE A 3 18.84 19.29 3.64
CA ILE A 3 20.07 18.52 3.90
C ILE A 3 20.41 18.62 5.38
N TYR A 4 20.62 17.48 6.01
CA TYR A 4 21.03 17.36 7.39
C TYR A 4 22.50 16.96 7.50
N GLY A 5 23.28 17.66 8.34
CA GLY A 5 24.67 17.33 8.64
C GLY A 5 24.88 17.11 10.14
N PHE A 6 25.67 16.10 10.51
CA PHE A 6 26.05 15.84 11.90
C PHE A 6 27.55 16.03 12.09
N ASN A 7 27.95 16.90 13.02
CA ASN A 7 29.35 17.18 13.36
C ASN A 7 30.24 17.53 12.14
N VAL A 8 29.69 18.27 11.18
CA VAL A 8 30.38 18.70 9.96
C VAL A 8 30.48 20.23 9.89
N ARG A 9 31.56 20.76 9.31
CA ARG A 9 31.76 22.21 9.15
C ARG A 9 31.11 22.70 7.86
N LYS A 10 30.52 23.91 7.90
CA LYS A 10 30.00 24.57 6.70
C LYS A 10 31.14 25.15 5.88
N GLU A 11 31.30 24.68 4.65
CA GLU A 11 32.15 25.34 3.66
C GLU A 11 31.38 26.46 2.95
N LYS A 12 32.06 27.58 2.66
CA LYS A 12 31.41 28.75 2.05
C LYS A 12 30.76 28.44 0.70
N GLY A 13 31.46 27.69 -0.16
CA GLY A 13 30.93 27.31 -1.47
C GLY A 13 29.64 26.50 -1.36
N ALA A 14 29.57 25.56 -0.40
CA ALA A 14 28.37 24.75 -0.17
C ALA A 14 27.16 25.59 0.28
N ILE A 15 27.37 26.64 1.12
CA ILE A 15 26.29 27.55 1.53
C ILE A 15 25.79 28.40 0.35
N GLU A 16 26.70 28.89 -0.49
CA GLU A 16 26.33 29.72 -1.64
C GLU A 16 25.51 28.91 -2.65
N THR A 17 25.95 27.69 -2.96
CA THR A 17 25.20 26.77 -3.82
C THR A 17 23.84 26.42 -3.22
N SER A 18 23.77 26.15 -1.90
CA SER A 18 22.49 25.80 -1.28
C SER A 18 21.48 26.94 -1.35
N LYS A 19 21.92 28.19 -1.23
CA LYS A 19 21.06 29.37 -1.40
C LYS A 19 20.58 29.54 -2.84
N GLN A 20 21.45 29.31 -3.83
CA GLN A 20 21.07 29.37 -5.25
C GLN A 20 20.00 28.32 -5.58
N GLU A 21 20.15 27.10 -5.06
CA GLU A 21 19.25 25.97 -5.31
C GLU A 21 18.03 25.96 -4.36
N SER A 22 17.89 26.95 -3.47
CA SER A 22 16.83 26.99 -2.44
C SER A 22 16.77 25.70 -1.59
N ILE A 23 17.94 25.15 -1.27
CA ILE A 23 18.12 23.97 -0.42
C ILE A 23 18.40 24.44 1.02
N ASP A 24 17.58 23.97 1.96
CA ASP A 24 17.79 24.24 3.38
C ASP A 24 18.87 23.30 3.94
N VAL A 25 19.83 23.85 4.71
CA VAL A 25 20.98 23.10 5.24
C VAL A 25 21.06 23.28 6.75
N GLN A 26 20.72 22.22 7.46
CA GLN A 26 20.67 22.17 8.91
C GLN A 26 21.81 21.30 9.44
N ILE A 27 22.61 21.85 10.35
CA ILE A 27 23.76 21.16 10.91
C ILE A 27 23.62 21.08 12.41
N TYR A 28 23.78 19.87 12.92
CA TYR A 28 23.61 19.51 14.30
C TYR A 28 24.92 19.00 14.88
N ASN A 29 25.18 19.35 16.13
CA ASN A 29 26.33 18.85 16.89
C ASN A 29 25.90 17.86 17.99
N ILE A 30 24.60 17.75 18.25
CA ILE A 30 24.00 16.81 19.19
C ILE A 30 23.13 15.85 18.39
N ILE A 31 23.36 14.54 18.55
CA ILE A 31 22.69 13.54 17.71
C ILE A 31 21.18 13.47 17.98
N TYR A 32 20.76 13.71 19.22
CA TYR A 32 19.34 13.71 19.60
C TYR A 32 18.55 14.84 18.92
N GLU A 33 19.12 16.05 18.81
CA GLU A 33 18.47 17.17 18.12
C GLU A 33 18.25 16.89 16.62
N LEU A 34 19.20 16.18 16.00
CA LEU A 34 19.06 15.76 14.60
C LEU A 34 17.95 14.71 14.44
N ILE A 35 17.93 13.72 15.34
CA ILE A 35 16.89 12.67 15.33
C ILE A 35 15.51 13.31 15.49
N ASP A 36 15.35 14.19 16.48
CA ASP A 36 14.09 14.90 16.73
C ASP A 36 13.66 15.74 15.52
N ALA A 37 14.60 16.45 14.89
CA ALA A 37 14.32 17.25 13.69
C ALA A 37 13.87 16.39 12.51
N VAL A 38 14.49 15.24 12.28
CA VAL A 38 14.09 14.28 11.23
C VAL A 38 12.72 13.69 11.54
N GLU A 39 12.46 13.27 12.78
CA GLU A 39 11.16 12.75 13.20
C GLU A 39 10.05 13.78 13.04
N LEU A 40 10.28 15.01 13.48
CA LEU A 40 9.32 16.10 13.34
C LEU A 40 9.02 16.35 11.87
N LYS A 41 10.03 16.29 10.99
CA LYS A 41 9.82 16.53 9.57
C LYS A 41 9.09 15.39 8.86
N ILE A 42 9.23 14.17 9.34
CA ILE A 42 8.39 13.03 8.90
C ILE A 42 6.95 13.21 9.36
N LYS A 43 6.74 13.66 10.62
CA LYS A 43 5.40 13.91 11.19
C LYS A 43 4.70 15.13 10.58
N GLU A 44 5.45 16.17 10.22
CA GLU A 44 4.96 17.39 9.56
C GLU A 44 4.79 17.22 8.04
N SER A 45 5.55 16.30 7.43
CA SER A 45 5.21 15.84 6.09
C SER A 45 3.85 15.18 6.21
N ASP A 46 2.91 15.58 5.35
CA ASP A 46 1.51 15.18 5.31
C ASP A 46 1.39 13.69 4.91
N VAL A 47 2.12 12.81 5.62
CA VAL A 47 1.94 11.37 5.63
C VAL A 47 0.65 11.15 6.38
N LYS A 48 -0.46 11.44 5.71
CA LYS A 48 -1.76 10.89 6.09
C LYS A 48 -1.54 9.40 6.16
N GLU A 49 -1.50 8.86 7.37
CA GLU A 49 -1.81 7.46 7.56
C GLU A 49 -3.19 7.28 6.92
N GLU A 50 -3.21 6.68 5.73
CA GLU A 50 -4.47 6.27 5.12
C GLU A 50 -5.04 5.22 6.06
N GLU A 51 -6.00 5.63 6.89
CA GLU A 51 -6.66 4.76 7.85
C GLU A 51 -7.42 3.69 7.04
N LEU A 52 -6.82 2.51 6.90
CA LEU A 52 -7.39 1.39 6.17
C LEU A 52 -8.55 0.81 6.96
N VAL A 53 -9.77 1.20 6.60
CA VAL A 53 -10.98 0.66 7.22
C VAL A 53 -11.39 -0.63 6.51
N LYS A 54 -11.35 -1.76 7.21
CA LYS A 54 -11.76 -3.06 6.67
C LYS A 54 -13.21 -3.01 6.16
N GLN A 55 -13.40 -3.39 4.90
CA GLN A 55 -14.69 -3.42 4.20
C GLN A 55 -15.23 -4.85 4.04
N GLY A 56 -14.36 -5.84 3.99
CA GLY A 56 -14.76 -7.23 3.81
C GLY A 56 -13.61 -8.22 3.84
N LEU A 57 -13.96 -9.49 3.84
CA LEU A 57 -13.05 -10.64 3.82
C LEU A 57 -13.58 -11.67 2.83
N ALA A 58 -12.70 -12.19 2.00
CA ALA A 58 -12.98 -13.29 1.09
C ALA A 58 -11.93 -14.39 1.22
N GLU A 59 -12.33 -15.60 0.86
CA GLU A 59 -11.43 -16.76 0.79
C GLU A 59 -11.31 -17.23 -0.66
N ILE A 60 -10.08 -17.48 -1.10
CA ILE A 60 -9.83 -18.04 -2.43
C ILE A 60 -10.24 -19.51 -2.44
N LYS A 61 -11.26 -19.84 -3.22
CA LYS A 61 -11.76 -21.21 -3.42
C LYS A 61 -11.20 -21.86 -4.68
N ALA A 62 -10.87 -21.07 -5.69
CA ALA A 62 -10.29 -21.55 -6.94
C ALA A 62 -9.41 -20.50 -7.60
N VAL A 63 -8.54 -20.91 -8.52
CA VAL A 63 -7.70 -20.01 -9.31
C VAL A 63 -7.85 -20.40 -10.78
N PHE A 64 -8.20 -19.44 -11.62
CA PHE A 64 -8.47 -19.68 -13.03
C PHE A 64 -7.62 -18.77 -13.92
N PRO A 65 -7.08 -19.27 -15.04
CA PRO A 65 -6.48 -18.41 -16.05
C PRO A 65 -7.57 -17.67 -16.85
N SER A 66 -7.38 -16.38 -17.07
CA SER A 66 -8.23 -15.51 -17.89
C SER A 66 -7.35 -14.55 -18.69
N ASN A 67 -7.35 -14.64 -20.02
CA ASN A 67 -6.61 -13.74 -20.92
C ASN A 67 -5.16 -13.41 -20.47
N ASN A 68 -4.37 -14.44 -20.16
CA ASN A 68 -2.98 -14.37 -19.70
C ASN A 68 -2.73 -13.86 -18.27
N ILE A 69 -3.78 -13.56 -17.50
CA ILE A 69 -3.68 -13.31 -16.06
C ILE A 69 -4.40 -14.42 -15.27
N LEU A 70 -3.94 -14.69 -14.06
CA LEU A 70 -4.64 -15.55 -13.11
C LEU A 70 -5.65 -14.71 -12.33
N VAL A 71 -6.85 -15.26 -12.16
CA VAL A 71 -7.97 -14.67 -11.44
C VAL A 71 -8.28 -15.55 -10.24
N ALA A 72 -8.43 -14.93 -9.07
CA ALA A 72 -8.85 -15.61 -7.87
C ALA A 72 -10.37 -15.76 -7.87
N GLY A 73 -10.88 -17.00 -7.94
CA GLY A 73 -12.26 -17.32 -7.63
C GLY A 73 -12.44 -17.36 -6.13
N VAL A 74 -13.24 -16.43 -5.60
CA VAL A 74 -13.40 -16.21 -4.16
C VAL A 74 -14.85 -16.37 -3.73
N LEU A 75 -15.03 -16.70 -2.45
CA LEU A 75 -16.29 -16.58 -1.73
C LEU A 75 -16.15 -15.48 -0.68
N MET A 76 -17.02 -14.46 -0.75
CA MET A 76 -17.08 -13.41 0.26
C MET A 76 -17.60 -14.00 1.58
N GLN A 77 -16.77 -14.00 2.63
CA GLN A 77 -17.19 -14.46 3.95
C GLN A 77 -17.98 -13.37 4.67
N GLU A 78 -17.48 -12.13 4.66
CA GLU A 78 -18.10 -10.99 5.35
C GLU A 78 -17.89 -9.69 4.59
N GLY A 79 -18.76 -8.72 4.85
CA GLY A 79 -18.67 -7.39 4.28
C GLY A 79 -18.89 -7.34 2.77
N LYS A 80 -18.16 -6.44 2.10
CA LYS A 80 -18.28 -6.18 0.66
C LYS A 80 -16.97 -5.71 0.04
N VAL A 81 -16.87 -5.80 -1.28
CA VAL A 81 -15.71 -5.32 -2.06
C VAL A 81 -16.17 -4.59 -3.32
N ASN A 82 -15.49 -3.50 -3.62
CA ASN A 82 -15.61 -2.71 -4.84
C ASN A 82 -14.26 -2.68 -5.61
N PRO A 83 -14.26 -2.43 -6.92
CA PRO A 83 -13.03 -2.37 -7.73
C PRO A 83 -12.03 -1.30 -7.29
N ASN A 84 -12.46 -0.29 -6.53
CA ASN A 84 -11.59 0.78 -6.03
C ASN A 84 -10.93 0.45 -4.68
N ASN A 85 -11.27 -0.69 -4.05
CA ASN A 85 -10.72 -1.04 -2.76
C ASN A 85 -9.25 -1.46 -2.86
N LYS A 86 -8.51 -1.15 -1.80
CA LYS A 86 -7.22 -1.78 -1.51
C LYS A 86 -7.47 -3.19 -0.98
N LEU A 87 -6.47 -4.04 -1.10
CA LEU A 87 -6.54 -5.41 -0.60
C LEU A 87 -5.21 -5.85 0.00
N SER A 88 -5.28 -6.75 0.98
CA SER A 88 -4.16 -7.56 1.44
C SER A 88 -4.48 -9.04 1.21
N ILE A 89 -3.48 -9.82 0.82
CA ILE A 89 -3.59 -11.28 0.72
C ILE A 89 -2.74 -11.88 1.81
N THR A 90 -3.37 -12.75 2.60
CA THR A 90 -2.73 -13.42 3.72
C THR A 90 -2.73 -14.93 3.50
N ARG A 91 -1.56 -15.54 3.70
CA ARG A 91 -1.36 -17.00 3.63
C ARG A 91 -0.81 -17.49 4.97
N ASN A 92 -1.53 -18.39 5.63
CA ASN A 92 -1.17 -18.92 6.95
C ASN A 92 -0.86 -17.80 7.98
N GLY A 93 -1.66 -16.72 7.96
CA GLY A 93 -1.49 -15.58 8.87
C GLY A 93 -0.35 -14.61 8.53
N LYS A 94 0.36 -14.80 7.41
CA LYS A 94 1.37 -13.84 6.93
C LYS A 94 0.89 -13.13 5.68
N GLU A 95 1.02 -11.81 5.64
CA GLU A 95 0.77 -11.03 4.43
C GLU A 95 1.76 -11.43 3.34
N VAL A 96 1.24 -11.80 2.17
CA VAL A 96 2.03 -12.16 0.99
C VAL A 96 1.95 -11.12 -0.12
N PHE A 97 0.95 -10.24 -0.07
CA PHE A 97 0.75 -9.18 -1.05
C PHE A 97 -0.16 -8.09 -0.49
N PHE A 98 0.12 -6.84 -0.86
CA PHE A 98 -0.74 -5.68 -0.62
C PHE A 98 -0.86 -4.89 -1.92
N GLY A 99 -2.06 -4.49 -2.28
CA GLY A 99 -2.30 -3.79 -3.55
C GLY A 99 -3.73 -3.30 -3.71
N LYS A 100 -4.20 -3.24 -4.95
CA LYS A 100 -5.55 -2.78 -5.31
C LYS A 100 -6.28 -3.83 -6.14
N VAL A 101 -7.60 -3.83 -6.03
CA VAL A 101 -8.46 -4.61 -6.93
C VAL A 101 -8.34 -4.03 -8.34
N ASN A 102 -8.19 -4.87 -9.36
CA ASN A 102 -8.23 -4.41 -10.75
C ASN A 102 -9.62 -4.66 -11.38
N SER A 103 -10.19 -5.85 -11.17
CA SER A 103 -11.51 -6.20 -11.71
C SER A 103 -12.28 -7.12 -10.79
N LEU A 104 -13.62 -6.97 -10.83
CA LEU A 104 -14.57 -7.85 -10.17
C LEU A 104 -15.52 -8.44 -11.21
N LYS A 105 -15.67 -9.75 -11.19
CA LYS A 105 -16.65 -10.47 -12.01
C LYS A 105 -17.50 -11.38 -11.14
N HIS A 106 -18.78 -11.49 -11.46
CA HIS A 106 -19.63 -12.55 -10.93
C HIS A 106 -19.92 -13.50 -12.09
N TYR A 107 -19.39 -14.72 -12.01
CA TYR A 107 -19.32 -15.64 -13.16
C TYR A 107 -18.59 -15.03 -14.36
N LYS A 108 -19.33 -14.56 -15.37
CA LYS A 108 -18.79 -13.97 -16.60
C LYS A 108 -19.07 -12.48 -16.74
N ASP A 109 -19.91 -11.94 -15.85
CA ASP A 109 -20.38 -10.56 -15.93
C ASP A 109 -19.56 -9.65 -15.02
N ASP A 110 -19.21 -8.46 -15.51
CA ASP A 110 -18.54 -7.45 -14.70
C ASP A 110 -19.52 -6.86 -13.69
N VAL A 111 -19.10 -6.81 -12.43
CA VAL A 111 -19.93 -6.33 -11.32
C VAL A 111 -19.28 -5.17 -10.59
N LYS A 112 -20.12 -4.30 -10.05
CA LYS A 112 -19.66 -3.12 -9.29
C LYS A 112 -19.31 -3.44 -7.84
N GLU A 113 -19.93 -4.46 -7.27
CA GLU A 113 -19.73 -4.86 -5.88
C GLU A 113 -19.96 -6.37 -5.76
N LEU A 114 -19.23 -7.02 -4.85
CA LEU A 114 -19.54 -8.35 -4.32
C LEU A 114 -19.81 -8.22 -2.82
N VAL A 115 -20.82 -8.92 -2.32
CA VAL A 115 -21.21 -8.90 -0.90
C VAL A 115 -21.06 -10.27 -0.26
N SER A 116 -21.04 -10.33 1.07
CA SER A 116 -21.02 -11.57 1.85
C SER A 116 -22.00 -12.63 1.32
N GLY A 117 -21.53 -13.86 1.21
CA GLY A 117 -22.27 -15.00 0.68
C GLY A 117 -22.27 -15.11 -0.85
N GLN A 118 -21.73 -14.13 -1.58
CA GLN A 118 -21.58 -14.20 -3.03
C GLN A 118 -20.21 -14.75 -3.43
N GLU A 119 -20.21 -15.47 -4.55
CA GLU A 119 -19.01 -15.92 -5.23
C GLU A 119 -18.66 -14.96 -6.37
N GLY A 120 -17.37 -14.80 -6.65
CA GLY A 120 -16.91 -13.96 -7.74
C GLY A 120 -15.45 -14.19 -8.10
N GLY A 121 -15.03 -13.61 -9.22
CA GLY A 121 -13.65 -13.55 -9.66
C GLY A 121 -13.05 -12.19 -9.34
N ILE A 122 -11.88 -12.19 -8.72
CA ILE A 122 -11.08 -10.99 -8.44
C ILE A 122 -9.79 -11.05 -9.25
N GLY A 123 -9.62 -10.07 -10.14
CA GLY A 123 -8.39 -9.87 -10.90
C GLY A 123 -7.46 -8.87 -10.20
N ILE A 124 -6.17 -9.20 -10.14
CA ILE A 124 -5.11 -8.35 -9.59
C ILE A 124 -3.95 -8.39 -10.59
N ASP A 125 -3.55 -7.24 -11.13
CA ASP A 125 -2.55 -7.21 -12.21
C ASP A 125 -1.14 -7.52 -11.70
N GLU A 126 -0.80 -7.00 -10.52
CA GLU A 126 0.54 -7.11 -9.93
C GLU A 126 0.76 -8.42 -9.17
N PHE A 127 -0.23 -9.32 -9.11
CA PHE A 127 -0.14 -10.56 -8.34
C PHE A 127 -0.69 -11.76 -9.10
N GLN A 128 0.14 -12.80 -9.24
CA GLN A 128 -0.19 -14.03 -9.98
C GLN A 128 -0.04 -15.29 -9.13
N GLN A 129 0.45 -15.19 -7.88
CA GLN A 129 0.82 -16.34 -7.05
C GLN A 129 -0.30 -16.78 -6.10
N PHE A 130 -1.55 -16.75 -6.57
CA PHE A 130 -2.73 -17.15 -5.81
C PHE A 130 -2.69 -18.62 -5.39
N LYS A 131 -3.16 -18.93 -4.18
CA LYS A 131 -3.40 -20.30 -3.74
C LYS A 131 -4.78 -20.43 -3.10
N VAL A 132 -5.40 -21.58 -3.30
CA VAL A 132 -6.65 -21.93 -2.63
C VAL A 132 -6.42 -21.95 -1.12
N GLY A 133 -7.33 -21.35 -0.37
CA GLY A 133 -7.24 -21.17 1.08
C GLY A 133 -6.53 -19.89 1.53
N ASP A 134 -5.97 -19.08 0.61
CA ASP A 134 -5.53 -17.73 0.96
C ASP A 134 -6.75 -16.86 1.31
N LEU A 135 -6.56 -15.93 2.25
CA LEU A 135 -7.55 -14.94 2.65
C LEU A 135 -7.23 -13.60 2.01
N ILE A 136 -8.26 -12.91 1.52
CA ILE A 136 -8.17 -11.56 0.98
C ILE A 136 -9.00 -10.63 1.86
N GLU A 137 -8.35 -9.64 2.47
CA GLU A 137 -9.04 -8.55 3.17
C GLU A 137 -9.09 -7.33 2.28
N PHE A 138 -10.22 -6.62 2.31
CA PHE A 138 -10.43 -5.40 1.51
C PHE A 138 -10.55 -4.18 2.41
N TYR A 139 -10.01 -3.06 1.95
CA TYR A 139 -9.97 -1.79 2.67
C TYR A 139 -10.41 -0.64 1.77
N ILE A 140 -11.01 0.40 2.35
CA ILE A 140 -11.24 1.70 1.68
C ILE A 140 -10.14 2.69 2.04
#